data_AF-A0A9E3VZG2-F1
#
_entry.id   AF-A0A9E3VZG2-F1
#
_cell.length_a   1.000
_cell.length_b   1.000
_cell.length_c   1.000
_cell.angle_alpha   90.00
_cell.angle_beta   90.00
_cell.angle_gamma   90.00
#
_symmetry.space_group_name_H-M   'P 1'
#
loop_
_entity.id
_entity.type
_entity.pdbx_description
1 polymer ?
#
loop_
_entity_poly.entity_id
_entity_poly.type
_entity_poly.pdbx_seq_one_letter_code
_entity_poly.pdbx_strand_id
1 'polypeptide(L)'
;MPISETAHQLFDAFDRHDLTVIGAYLRGDFKLTGNADPLNKQGLLNLLAAYFKAFSDFDFNFTEAQEHDHVLRARYAVHGTHDGTLDLNPAGIPVIIPATGKKLALPQSSAEFTFDEDGLVAGLVLHQVPGAALADLVTALGATLPNQP
;
A
#
# COMPACT_ATOMS: atom_id res chain seq x y z
N MET A 1 14.65 -0.40 19.59
CA MET A 1 15.33 -0.23 18.29
C MET A 1 15.00 1.17 17.79
N PRO A 2 15.87 1.87 17.06
CA PRO A 2 15.51 3.14 16.44
C PRO A 2 14.40 2.91 15.39
N ILE A 3 13.44 3.84 15.28
CA ILE A 3 12.31 3.70 14.34
C ILE A 3 12.80 3.61 12.90
N SER A 4 13.86 4.35 12.56
CA SER A 4 14.54 4.22 11.27
C SER A 4 14.95 2.77 10.94
N GLU A 5 15.42 1.96 11.88
CA GLU A 5 15.79 0.57 11.57
C GLU A 5 14.57 -0.30 11.30
N THR A 6 13.51 -0.15 12.09
CA THR A 6 12.23 -0.84 11.85
C THR A 6 11.61 -0.38 10.52
N ALA A 7 11.65 0.91 10.21
CA ALA A 7 11.15 1.48 8.97
C ALA A 7 11.88 0.90 7.74
N HIS A 8 13.22 0.86 7.78
CA HIS A 8 14.00 0.24 6.72
C HIS A 8 13.64 -1.24 6.52
N GLN A 9 13.49 -2.01 7.60
CA GLN A 9 13.08 -3.42 7.50
C GLN A 9 11.67 -3.60 6.97
N LEU A 10 10.75 -2.72 7.35
CA LEU A 10 9.39 -2.71 6.82
C LEU A 10 9.38 -2.37 5.32
N PHE A 11 10.15 -1.37 4.88
CA PHE A 11 10.24 -0.99 3.47
C PHE A 11 10.94 -2.06 2.62
N ASP A 12 11.98 -2.70 3.14
CA ASP A 12 12.58 -3.88 2.52
C ASP A 12 11.58 -5.04 2.39
N ALA A 13 10.70 -5.23 3.38
CA ALA A 13 9.63 -6.22 3.28
C ALA A 13 8.57 -5.86 2.21
N PHE A 14 8.26 -4.56 2.06
CA PHE A 14 7.40 -4.08 0.97
C PHE A 14 8.04 -4.30 -0.40
N ASP A 15 9.33 -4.05 -0.55
CA ASP A 15 10.10 -4.26 -1.79
C ASP A 15 10.15 -5.75 -2.17
N ARG A 16 10.37 -6.62 -1.18
CA ARG A 16 10.43 -8.09 -1.37
C ARG A 16 9.08 -8.78 -1.43
N HIS A 17 7.99 -8.02 -1.35
CA HIS A 17 6.61 -8.53 -1.32
C HIS A 17 6.35 -9.54 -0.17
N ASP A 18 7.08 -9.41 0.95
CA ASP A 18 6.99 -10.34 2.08
C ASP A 18 5.83 -9.98 3.01
N LEU A 19 4.64 -10.46 2.65
CA LEU A 19 3.41 -10.24 3.42
C LEU A 19 3.49 -10.77 4.86
N THR A 20 4.34 -11.77 5.12
CA THR A 20 4.50 -12.32 6.48
C THR A 20 5.24 -11.33 7.35
N VAL A 21 6.34 -10.79 6.83
CA VAL A 21 7.15 -9.78 7.53
C VAL A 21 6.38 -8.47 7.66
N ILE A 22 5.74 -7.99 6.58
CA ILE A 22 4.86 -6.80 6.64
C ILE A 22 3.81 -7.00 7.74
N GLY A 23 3.10 -8.14 7.73
CA GLY A 23 2.10 -8.46 8.72
C GLY A 23 2.64 -8.52 10.16
N ALA A 24 3.88 -8.95 10.37
CA ALA A 24 4.50 -8.98 11.69
C ALA A 24 4.79 -7.57 12.24
N TYR A 25 5.09 -6.61 11.37
CA TYR A 25 5.35 -5.21 11.72
C TYR A 25 4.09 -4.38 11.99
N LEU A 26 2.90 -4.86 11.61
CA LEU A 26 1.64 -4.15 11.86
C LEU A 26 1.03 -4.55 13.21
N ARG A 27 0.64 -3.56 14.01
CA ARG A 27 -0.09 -3.80 15.28
C ARG A 27 -1.44 -4.48 15.02
N GLY A 28 -1.95 -5.23 15.99
CA GLY A 28 -3.19 -6.00 15.84
C GLY A 28 -4.42 -5.16 15.49
N ASP A 29 -4.51 -3.95 16.04
CA ASP A 29 -5.55 -2.95 15.80
C ASP A 29 -5.09 -1.82 14.85
N PHE A 30 -4.09 -2.11 14.01
CA PHE A 30 -3.62 -1.20 12.97
C PHE A 30 -4.76 -0.66 12.11
N LYS A 31 -4.65 0.62 11.76
CA LYS A 31 -5.56 1.30 10.84
C LYS A 31 -4.80 2.05 9.76
N LEU A 32 -5.19 1.79 8.51
CA LEU A 32 -4.91 2.64 7.37
C LEU A 32 -6.04 3.67 7.26
N THR A 33 -5.68 4.94 7.18
CA THR A 33 -6.60 6.08 7.08
C THR A 33 -6.04 7.15 6.12
N GLY A 34 -6.62 8.35 6.15
CA GLY A 34 -6.21 9.49 5.33
C GLY A 34 -7.27 9.78 4.28
N ASN A 35 -6.85 9.96 3.03
CA ASN A 35 -7.76 10.15 1.89
C ASN A 35 -8.00 8.87 1.06
N ALA A 36 -7.59 7.72 1.60
CA ALA A 36 -7.97 6.39 1.11
C ALA A 36 -9.15 5.83 1.91
N ASP A 37 -9.82 4.82 1.35
CA ASP A 37 -10.78 4.02 2.13
C ASP A 37 -10.10 3.40 3.35
N PRO A 38 -10.69 3.51 4.55
CA PRO A 38 -10.06 3.01 5.76
C PRO A 38 -9.97 1.48 5.74
N LEU A 39 -8.77 0.95 5.98
CA LEU A 39 -8.51 -0.48 6.04
C LEU A 39 -7.94 -0.87 7.40
N ASN A 40 -8.34 -2.05 7.90
CA ASN A 40 -7.66 -2.69 9.01
C ASN A 40 -6.45 -3.49 8.51
N LYS A 41 -5.68 -4.08 9.45
CA LYS A 41 -4.52 -4.92 9.14
C LYS A 41 -4.80 -5.98 8.06
N GLN A 42 -5.88 -6.74 8.22
CA GLN A 42 -6.22 -7.82 7.28
C GLN A 42 -6.60 -7.26 5.90
N GLY A 43 -7.36 -6.16 5.86
CA GLY A 43 -7.74 -5.49 4.62
C GLY A 43 -6.52 -4.98 3.84
N LEU A 44 -5.54 -4.38 4.52
CA LEU A 44 -4.28 -3.97 3.91
C LEU A 44 -3.50 -5.18 3.37
N LEU A 45 -3.32 -6.23 4.16
CA LEU A 45 -2.59 -7.43 3.71
C LEU A 45 -3.25 -8.10 2.50
N ASN A 46 -4.58 -8.16 2.48
CA ASN A 46 -5.33 -8.71 1.34
C ASN A 46 -5.17 -7.83 0.09
N LEU A 47 -5.14 -6.50 0.25
CA LEU A 47 -4.90 -5.56 -0.85
C LEU A 47 -3.48 -5.71 -1.41
N LEU A 48 -2.47 -5.79 -0.54
CA LEU A 48 -1.08 -6.01 -0.95
C LEU A 48 -0.90 -7.35 -1.67
N ALA A 49 -1.53 -8.42 -1.16
CA ALA A 49 -1.51 -9.73 -1.82
C ALA A 49 -2.10 -9.69 -3.23
N ALA A 50 -3.18 -8.93 -3.42
CA ALA A 50 -3.79 -8.73 -4.74
C ALA A 50 -2.83 -7.98 -5.68
N TYR A 51 -2.16 -6.93 -5.20
CA TYR A 51 -1.17 -6.20 -6.00
C TYR A 51 0.03 -7.06 -6.37
N PHE A 52 0.69 -7.70 -5.41
CA PHE A 52 1.88 -8.52 -5.69
C PHE A 52 1.59 -9.70 -6.62
N LYS A 53 0.35 -10.20 -6.64
CA LYS A 53 -0.09 -11.23 -7.59
C LYS A 53 -0.41 -10.68 -8.99
N ALA A 54 -0.93 -9.46 -9.07
CA ALA A 54 -1.36 -8.84 -10.31
C ALA A 54 -0.25 -8.12 -11.07
N PHE A 55 0.83 -7.77 -10.36
CA PHE A 55 1.95 -6.99 -10.86
C PHE A 55 3.25 -7.68 -10.42
N SER A 56 3.90 -8.40 -11.34
CA SER A 56 5.12 -9.17 -11.02
C SER A 56 6.32 -8.29 -10.67
N ASP A 57 6.32 -7.05 -11.14
CA ASP A 57 7.32 -6.00 -10.91
C ASP A 57 6.74 -4.85 -10.07
N PHE A 58 5.76 -5.13 -9.20
CA PHE A 58 5.18 -4.11 -8.32
C PHE A 58 6.24 -3.47 -7.45
N ASP A 59 6.28 -2.15 -7.42
CA ASP A 59 7.27 -1.41 -6.66
C ASP A 59 6.65 -0.14 -6.05
N PHE A 60 6.83 0.07 -4.75
CA PHE A 60 6.31 1.25 -4.05
C PHE A 60 7.21 2.48 -4.14
N ASN A 61 8.49 2.33 -4.48
CA ASN A 61 9.53 3.36 -4.48
C ASN A 61 9.49 4.23 -3.21
N PHE A 62 9.52 3.61 -2.04
CA PHE A 62 9.54 4.34 -0.78
C PHE A 62 10.83 5.17 -0.65
N THR A 63 10.67 6.44 -0.30
CA THR A 63 11.77 7.36 0.02
C THR A 63 11.44 8.06 1.33
N GLU A 64 12.31 7.92 2.33
CA GLU A 64 12.13 8.57 3.62
C GLU A 64 12.40 10.06 3.51
N ALA A 65 11.46 10.86 4.00
CA ALA A 65 11.58 12.31 3.99
C ALA A 65 12.02 12.83 5.36
N GLN A 66 11.38 12.36 6.45
CA GLN A 66 11.62 12.83 7.82
C GLN A 66 11.17 11.80 8.87
N GLU A 67 11.97 11.60 9.91
CA GLU A 67 11.58 10.92 11.17
C GLU A 67 11.41 11.96 12.27
N HIS A 68 10.31 11.90 13.03
CA HIS A 68 10.08 12.74 14.19
C HIS A 68 9.32 11.99 15.28
N ASP A 69 9.94 11.84 16.45
CA ASP A 69 9.42 11.07 17.58
C ASP A 69 8.97 9.67 17.15
N HIS A 70 7.67 9.40 17.21
CA HIS A 70 7.04 8.12 16.88
C HIS A 70 6.45 8.09 15.47
N VAL A 71 6.74 9.10 14.65
CA VAL A 71 6.16 9.28 13.32
C VAL A 71 7.26 9.32 12.26
N LEU A 72 7.10 8.50 11.24
CA LEU A 72 7.93 8.50 10.05
C LEU A 72 7.11 8.99 8.86
N ARG A 73 7.63 9.98 8.14
CA ARG A 73 7.06 10.46 6.89
C ARG A 73 7.85 9.90 5.72
N ALA A 74 7.20 9.08 4.91
CA ALA A 74 7.73 8.56 3.66
C ALA A 74 6.99 9.16 2.46
N ARG A 75 7.67 9.22 1.33
CA ARG A 75 7.09 9.44 0.01
C ARG A 75 7.16 8.14 -0.75
N TYR A 76 6.19 7.89 -1.63
CA TYR A 76 6.13 6.66 -2.40
C TYR A 76 5.54 6.94 -3.78
N ALA A 77 5.99 6.17 -4.78
CA ALA A 77 5.49 6.23 -6.15
C ALA A 77 5.33 4.81 -6.67
N VAL A 78 4.07 4.40 -6.86
CA VAL A 78 3.76 3.02 -7.24
C VAL A 78 3.98 2.82 -8.74
N HIS A 79 4.76 1.80 -9.08
CA HIS A 79 4.97 1.32 -10.43
C HIS A 79 4.64 -0.17 -10.52
N GLY A 80 4.27 -0.62 -11.71
CA GLY A 80 4.11 -2.05 -11.99
C GLY A 80 3.52 -2.30 -13.37
N THR A 81 3.65 -3.53 -13.83
CA THR A 81 3.09 -4.05 -15.08
C THR A 81 1.95 -4.99 -14.73
N HIS A 82 0.75 -4.73 -15.25
CA HIS A 82 -0.42 -5.56 -14.96
C HIS A 82 -0.40 -6.85 -15.80
N ASP A 83 0.46 -7.78 -15.41
CA ASP A 83 0.68 -9.07 -16.08
C ASP A 83 -0.08 -10.24 -15.42
N GLY A 84 -0.64 -10.04 -14.23
CA GLY A 84 -1.49 -10.99 -13.51
C GLY A 84 -2.95 -10.51 -13.39
N THR A 85 -3.79 -11.36 -12.82
CA THR A 85 -5.18 -10.97 -12.50
C THR A 85 -5.23 -10.20 -11.19
N LEU A 86 -5.78 -8.97 -11.22
CA LEU A 86 -6.08 -8.19 -10.03
C LEU A 86 -7.46 -8.58 -9.49
N ASP A 87 -7.49 -9.35 -8.41
CA ASP A 87 -8.71 -9.73 -7.68
C ASP A 87 -8.78 -8.98 -6.34
N LEU A 88 -9.68 -8.00 -6.25
CA LEU A 88 -9.86 -7.19 -5.05
C LEU A 88 -10.97 -7.72 -4.11
N ASN A 89 -11.64 -8.82 -4.47
CA ASN A 89 -12.69 -9.40 -3.60
C ASN A 89 -12.18 -9.75 -2.20
N PRO A 90 -10.97 -10.30 -2.01
CA PRO A 90 -10.43 -10.55 -0.67
C PRO A 90 -10.28 -9.28 0.18
N ALA A 91 -10.13 -8.11 -0.46
CA ALA A 91 -10.09 -6.81 0.21
C ALA A 91 -11.49 -6.20 0.42
N GLY A 92 -12.57 -6.92 0.08
CA GLY A 92 -13.96 -6.46 0.21
C GLY A 92 -14.45 -5.61 -0.96
N ILE A 93 -13.69 -5.53 -2.07
CA ILE A 93 -14.01 -4.72 -3.23
C ILE A 93 -14.38 -5.65 -4.39
N PRO A 94 -15.64 -5.66 -4.87
CA PRO A 94 -16.09 -6.64 -5.85
C PRO A 94 -15.64 -6.28 -7.28
N VAL A 95 -14.33 -6.30 -7.50
CA VAL A 95 -13.67 -6.00 -8.77
C VAL A 95 -12.62 -7.07 -9.06
N ILE A 96 -12.68 -7.61 -10.27
CA ILE A 96 -11.67 -8.50 -10.83
C ILE A 96 -11.28 -7.95 -12.19
N ILE A 97 -9.99 -7.75 -12.41
CA ILE A 97 -9.44 -7.26 -13.67
C ILE A 97 -8.46 -8.31 -14.20
N PRO A 98 -8.71 -8.93 -15.36
CA PRO A 98 -7.73 -9.83 -15.97
C PRO A 98 -6.50 -9.04 -16.42
N ALA A 99 -5.35 -9.71 -16.51
CA ALA A 99 -4.10 -9.11 -16.98
C ALA A 99 -4.31 -8.30 -18.26
N THR A 100 -3.92 -7.02 -18.23
CA THR A 100 -4.09 -6.10 -19.37
C THR A 100 -2.78 -5.79 -20.08
N GLY A 101 -1.64 -6.17 -19.49
CA GLY A 101 -0.30 -5.82 -19.97
C GLY A 101 0.04 -4.33 -19.87
N LYS A 102 -0.85 -3.51 -19.29
CA LYS A 102 -0.62 -2.07 -19.13
C LYS A 102 0.41 -1.83 -18.03
N LYS A 103 1.26 -0.84 -18.25
CA LYS A 103 2.13 -0.30 -17.21
C LYS A 103 1.37 0.74 -16.39
N LEU A 104 1.45 0.59 -15.09
CA LEU A 104 0.96 1.52 -14.10
C LEU A 104 2.12 2.39 -13.62
N ALA A 105 1.90 3.69 -13.60
CA ALA A 105 2.76 4.62 -12.88
C ALA A 105 1.92 5.70 -12.21
N LEU A 106 1.77 5.57 -10.89
CA LEU A 106 1.00 6.51 -10.09
C LEU A 106 1.88 7.68 -9.63
N PRO A 107 1.32 8.90 -9.54
CA PRO A 107 2.07 10.05 -9.07
C PRO A 107 2.51 9.89 -7.62
N GLN A 108 3.66 10.49 -7.29
CA GLN A 108 4.26 10.39 -5.97
C GLN A 108 3.31 10.96 -4.90
N SER A 109 3.06 10.14 -3.88
CA SER A 109 2.23 10.47 -2.72
C SER A 109 3.07 10.41 -1.44
N SER A 110 2.49 10.81 -0.31
CA SER A 110 3.15 10.67 0.99
C SER A 110 2.35 9.80 1.95
N ALA A 111 3.07 9.12 2.83
CA ALA A 111 2.55 8.26 3.86
C ALA A 111 3.15 8.65 5.21
N GLU A 112 2.33 8.66 6.25
CA GLU A 112 2.78 8.82 7.63
C GLU A 112 2.58 7.51 8.38
N PHE A 113 3.67 6.94 8.88
CA PHE A 113 3.67 5.73 9.69
C PHE A 113 3.82 6.14 11.16
N THR A 114 2.88 5.73 12.00
CA THR A 114 2.96 5.90 13.45
C THR A 114 3.40 4.60 14.08
N PHE A 115 4.53 4.62 14.77
CA PHE A 115 5.10 3.49 15.48
C PHE A 115 4.72 3.55 16.97
N ASP A 116 4.53 2.41 17.61
CA ASP A 116 4.39 2.32 19.06
C ASP A 116 5.74 2.11 19.77
N GLU A 117 5.70 1.93 21.09
CA GLU A 117 6.89 1.74 21.93
C GLU A 117 7.62 0.42 21.62
N ASP A 118 6.91 -0.59 21.10
CA ASP A 118 7.46 -1.88 20.66
C ASP A 118 8.05 -1.80 19.24
N GLY A 119 7.89 -0.66 18.56
CA GLY A 119 8.33 -0.45 17.19
C GLY A 119 7.40 -1.06 16.14
N LEU A 120 6.16 -1.38 16.50
CA LEU A 120 5.13 -1.83 15.56
C LEU A 120 4.37 -0.64 14.98
N VAL A 121 3.94 -0.75 13.73
CA VAL A 121 3.12 0.27 13.08
C VAL A 121 1.71 0.20 13.64
N ALA A 122 1.34 1.19 14.45
CA ALA A 122 0.01 1.37 15.00
C ALA A 122 -0.95 2.01 13.98
N GLY A 123 -0.44 2.84 13.07
CA GLY A 123 -1.26 3.52 12.08
C GLY A 123 -0.49 3.92 10.84
N LEU A 124 -1.22 3.96 9.72
CA LEU A 124 -0.75 4.46 8.44
C LEU A 124 -1.75 5.50 7.92
N VAL A 125 -1.28 6.71 7.66
CA VAL A 125 -2.07 7.76 7.01
C VAL A 125 -1.55 7.94 5.61
N LEU A 126 -2.38 7.66 4.61
CA LEU A 126 -2.05 7.94 3.21
C LEU A 126 -2.54 9.34 2.84
N HIS A 127 -1.66 10.09 2.19
CA HIS A 127 -1.92 11.38 1.58
C HIS A 127 -1.71 11.24 0.07
N GLN A 128 -2.65 10.57 -0.57
CA GLN A 128 -2.64 10.33 -2.01
C GLN A 128 -2.88 11.63 -2.77
N VAL A 129 -2.07 11.91 -3.78
CA VAL A 129 -2.38 13.01 -4.70
C VAL A 129 -3.42 12.56 -5.73
N PRO A 130 -4.15 13.49 -6.38
CA PRO A 130 -5.07 13.12 -7.47
C PRO A 130 -4.36 12.26 -8.52
N GLY A 131 -4.99 11.14 -8.91
CA GLY A 131 -4.39 10.17 -9.84
C GLY A 131 -3.62 9.03 -9.16
N ALA A 132 -3.46 9.03 -7.83
CA ALA A 132 -2.79 7.95 -7.08
C ALA A 132 -3.74 7.06 -6.27
N ALA A 133 -5.06 7.27 -6.36
CA ALA A 133 -6.03 6.49 -5.60
C ALA A 133 -6.26 5.10 -6.22
N LEU A 134 -6.86 4.18 -5.44
CA LEU A 134 -7.26 2.87 -5.95
C LEU A 134 -8.23 2.99 -7.14
N ALA A 135 -9.13 3.97 -7.10
CA ALA A 135 -10.03 4.26 -8.21
C ALA A 135 -9.28 4.63 -9.51
N ASP A 136 -8.23 5.44 -9.39
CA ASP A 136 -7.39 5.86 -10.52
C ASP A 136 -6.63 4.66 -11.11
N LEU A 137 -6.10 3.78 -10.24
CA LEU A 137 -5.47 2.52 -10.65
C LEU A 137 -6.44 1.64 -11.42
N VAL A 138 -7.63 1.37 -10.86
CA VAL A 138 -8.66 0.53 -11.49
C VAL A 138 -9.09 1.11 -12.84
N THR A 139 -9.25 2.44 -12.92
CA THR A 139 -9.58 3.17 -14.15
C THR A 139 -8.45 3.06 -15.18
N ALA A 140 -7.19 3.23 -14.78
CA ALA A 140 -6.04 3.10 -15.66
C ALA A 140 -5.95 1.70 -16.28
N LEU A 141 -6.29 0.66 -15.50
CA LEU A 141 -6.37 -0.71 -15.98
C LEU A 141 -7.56 -0.94 -16.93
N GLY A 142 -8.58 -0.08 -16.91
CA GLY A 142 -9.74 -0.12 -17.80
C GLY A 142 -10.99 -0.72 -17.18
N ALA A 143 -11.06 -0.77 -15.85
CA ALA A 143 -12.25 -1.14 -15.10
C ALA A 143 -12.76 0.06 -14.29
N THR A 144 -13.86 -0.13 -13.56
CA THR A 144 -14.46 0.89 -12.70
C THR A 144 -14.78 0.27 -11.35
N LEU A 145 -14.56 1.02 -10.26
CA LEU A 145 -14.98 0.55 -8.94
C LEU A 145 -16.52 0.60 -8.83
N PRO A 146 -17.16 -0.44 -8.28
CA PRO A 146 -18.59 -0.41 -7.97
C PRO A 146 -18.82 0.65 -6.89
N ASN A 147 -19.77 1.55 -7.14
CA ASN A 147 -20.13 2.71 -6.31
C ASN A 147 -19.24 3.96 -6.39
N GLN A 148 -18.60 4.24 -7.52
CA GLN A 148 -18.27 5.64 -7.80
C GLN A 148 -19.58 6.40 -8.04
N PRO A 149 -19.90 7.46 -7.27
CA PRO A 149 -21.08 8.29 -7.53
C PRO A 149 -20.99 8.99 -8.89
#